data_AF-A0A6P8SLY5-F1
#
_entry.id   AF-A0A6P8SLY5-F1
#
_cell.length_a   1.000
_cell.length_b   1.000
_cell.length_c   1.000
_cell.angle_alpha   90.00
_cell.angle_beta   90.00
_cell.angle_gamma   90.00
#
_symmetry.space_group_name_H-M   'P 1'
#
loop_
_entity.id
_entity.type
_entity.pdbx_description
1 polymer ?
#
loop_
_entity_poly.entity_id
_entity_poly.type
_entity_poly.pdbx_seq_one_letter_code
_entity_poly.pdbx_strand_id
1 'polypeptide(L)'
;MLLSLPPSPQVAEGNRAFPAGALEFGTGPNVSAAAYSRILNMSGIALSRLAQERKAWRKDHPFGFVAVPTKNPDGTMNLMNWECAIPGKKGTPWEGGLFKLRMLFKDDYPSSPPKCKFEPPLFHPNVYPSGTVCLSILEEDKDWRPAITIKQPKQSGI
;
A
#
# COMPACT_ATOMS: atom_id res chain seq x y z
N MET A 1 -8.66 -70.89 8.76
CA MET A 1 -10.02 -70.59 8.25
C MET A 1 -10.97 -70.53 9.45
N LEU A 2 -11.99 -69.66 9.36
CA LEU A 2 -13.06 -69.36 10.33
C LEU A 2 -12.90 -68.09 11.18
N LEU A 3 -13.40 -67.03 10.56
CA LEU A 3 -14.06 -65.79 11.00
C LEU A 3 -14.61 -65.77 12.43
N SER A 4 -14.27 -64.71 13.17
CA SER A 4 -15.12 -64.13 14.22
C SER A 4 -14.98 -62.60 14.18
N LEU A 5 -16.10 -61.90 13.92
CA LEU A 5 -16.21 -60.44 13.86
C LEU A 5 -16.42 -59.85 15.27
N PRO A 6 -15.75 -58.75 15.63
CA PRO A 6 -16.18 -57.88 16.73
C PRO A 6 -17.08 -56.70 16.24
N PRO A 7 -17.85 -56.06 17.14
CA PRO A 7 -19.03 -55.26 16.78
C PRO A 7 -18.71 -53.82 16.36
N SER A 8 -19.62 -53.24 15.57
CA SER A 8 -19.62 -51.82 15.17
C SER A 8 -19.67 -50.87 16.37
N PRO A 9 -18.84 -49.81 16.42
CA PRO A 9 -18.97 -48.76 17.41
C PRO A 9 -20.03 -47.73 17.03
N GLN A 10 -20.82 -47.37 18.02
CA GLN A 10 -21.90 -46.39 18.01
C GLN A 10 -21.41 -44.97 17.73
N VAL A 11 -22.28 -44.19 17.09
CA VAL A 11 -22.18 -42.73 16.90
C VAL A 11 -22.19 -42.03 18.26
N ALA A 12 -21.19 -41.17 18.51
CA ALA A 12 -21.22 -40.19 19.58
C ALA A 12 -20.72 -38.84 19.03
N GLU A 13 -21.61 -37.85 19.11
CA GLU A 13 -21.37 -36.43 18.84
C GLU A 13 -20.29 -35.86 19.77
N GLY A 14 -19.50 -34.91 19.26
CA GLY A 14 -18.58 -34.15 20.10
C GLY A 14 -17.59 -33.31 19.31
N ASN A 15 -17.90 -32.02 19.18
CA ASN A 15 -17.03 -30.97 18.66
C ASN A 15 -15.58 -31.07 19.19
N ARG A 16 -14.61 -31.21 18.29
CA ARG A 16 -13.19 -31.00 18.59
C ARG A 16 -12.71 -29.70 17.99
N ALA A 17 -12.51 -28.71 18.87
CA ALA A 17 -11.69 -27.54 18.64
C ALA A 17 -10.22 -27.97 18.49
N PHE A 18 -9.52 -27.36 17.53
CA PHE A 18 -8.08 -27.49 17.35
C PHE A 18 -7.31 -26.70 18.43
N PRO A 19 -6.11 -27.14 18.85
CA PRO A 19 -5.37 -26.52 19.95
C PRO A 19 -4.71 -25.20 19.52
N ALA A 20 -4.79 -24.21 20.40
CA ALA A 20 -4.09 -22.94 20.32
C ALA A 20 -2.57 -23.14 20.50
N GLY A 21 -1.83 -23.22 19.40
CA GLY A 21 -0.39 -23.01 19.36
C GLY A 21 -0.10 -21.57 18.95
N ALA A 22 -0.20 -20.63 19.91
CA ALA A 22 0.22 -19.26 19.70
C ALA A 22 1.75 -19.20 19.66
N LEU A 23 2.29 -18.81 18.51
CA LEU A 23 3.66 -18.32 18.38
C LEU A 23 3.77 -17.03 19.20
N GLU A 24 4.47 -17.10 20.33
CA GLU A 24 4.82 -15.92 21.12
C GLU A 24 5.82 -15.06 20.34
N PHE A 25 5.35 -13.96 19.77
CA PHE A 25 6.20 -12.85 19.37
C PHE A 25 6.33 -11.90 20.56
N GLY A 26 7.59 -11.65 20.93
CA GLY A 26 8.01 -10.96 22.14
C GLY A 26 7.36 -9.59 22.36
N THR A 27 7.21 -9.30 23.64
CA THR A 27 6.66 -8.09 24.25
C THR A 27 7.45 -6.82 23.89
N GLY A 28 6.76 -5.84 23.28
CA GLY A 28 7.08 -4.41 23.33
C GLY A 28 6.33 -3.57 22.28
N PRO A 29 6.03 -2.26 22.52
CA PRO A 29 5.54 -1.63 23.75
C PRO A 29 4.00 -1.71 23.83
N ASN A 30 3.48 -1.45 25.03
CA ASN A 30 2.08 -1.48 25.43
C ASN A 30 1.17 -0.59 24.56
N VAL A 31 0.67 -1.12 23.44
CA VAL A 31 -0.43 -0.51 22.68
C VAL A 31 -1.75 -1.08 23.20
N SER A 32 -2.59 -0.22 23.78
CA SER A 32 -3.88 -0.67 24.33
C SER A 32 -4.74 -1.30 23.23
N ALA A 33 -5.64 -2.22 23.57
CA ALA A 33 -6.58 -2.80 22.61
C ALA A 33 -7.39 -1.71 21.86
N ALA A 34 -7.62 -0.56 22.49
CA ALA A 34 -8.23 0.62 21.87
C ALA A 34 -7.30 1.35 20.89
N ALA A 35 -5.98 1.35 21.14
CA ALA A 35 -4.99 1.81 20.17
C ALA A 35 -4.91 0.84 18.99
N TYR A 36 -4.92 -0.47 19.23
CA TYR A 36 -4.93 -1.48 18.17
C TYR A 36 -6.20 -1.41 17.31
N SER A 37 -7.38 -1.25 17.92
CA SER A 37 -8.63 -1.06 17.18
C SER A 37 -8.67 0.27 16.43
N ARG A 38 -8.11 1.35 17.00
CA ARG A 38 -7.91 2.62 16.28
C ARG A 38 -6.94 2.47 15.11
N ILE A 39 -5.82 1.78 15.28
CA ILE A 39 -4.82 1.52 14.22
C ILE A 39 -5.44 0.69 13.09
N LEU A 40 -6.17 -0.38 13.43
CA LEU A 40 -6.91 -1.19 12.45
C LEU A 40 -7.98 -0.37 11.73
N ASN A 41 -8.70 0.50 12.45
CA ASN A 41 -9.71 1.38 11.85
C ASN A 41 -9.09 2.48 10.96
N MET A 42 -7.90 3.00 11.34
CA MET A 42 -7.11 3.95 10.56
C MET A 42 -6.59 3.33 9.26
N SER A 43 -6.04 2.12 9.31
CA SER A 43 -5.67 1.36 8.11
C SER A 43 -6.88 1.12 7.19
N GLY A 44 -8.08 0.92 7.76
CA GLY A 44 -9.32 0.74 7.00
C GLY A 44 -9.72 1.99 6.20
N ILE A 45 -9.56 3.18 6.78
CA ILE A 45 -9.85 4.46 6.10
C ILE A 45 -8.84 4.70 4.97
N ALA A 46 -7.54 4.50 5.24
CA ALA A 46 -6.49 4.63 4.25
C ALA A 46 -6.72 3.68 3.06
N LEU A 47 -6.94 2.40 3.33
CA LEU A 47 -7.18 1.39 2.29
C LEU A 47 -8.47 1.67 1.50
N SER A 48 -9.54 2.10 2.16
CA SER A 48 -10.80 2.48 1.51
C SER A 48 -10.59 3.66 0.56
N ARG A 49 -9.86 4.69 0.99
CA ARG A 49 -9.51 5.84 0.14
C ARG A 49 -8.63 5.42 -1.03
N LEU A 50 -7.60 4.60 -0.80
CA LEU A 50 -6.70 4.10 -1.85
C LEU A 50 -7.43 3.24 -2.89
N ALA A 51 -8.41 2.44 -2.47
CA ALA A 51 -9.27 1.69 -3.38
C ALA A 51 -10.11 2.62 -4.27
N GLN A 52 -10.63 3.73 -3.72
CA GLN A 52 -11.34 4.75 -4.49
C GLN A 52 -10.41 5.47 -5.48
N GLU A 53 -9.22 5.88 -5.04
CA GLU A 53 -8.20 6.49 -5.91
C GLU A 53 -7.83 5.57 -7.07
N ARG A 54 -7.64 4.27 -6.81
CA ARG A 54 -7.36 3.26 -7.84
C ARG A 54 -8.51 3.13 -8.85
N LYS A 55 -9.75 3.14 -8.37
CA LYS A 55 -10.94 3.09 -9.24
C LYS A 55 -11.03 4.35 -10.11
N ALA A 56 -10.76 5.52 -9.53
CA ALA A 56 -10.75 6.80 -10.24
C ALA A 56 -9.62 6.88 -11.28
N TRP A 57 -8.42 6.38 -10.95
CA TRP A 57 -7.28 6.27 -11.87
C TRP A 57 -7.57 5.33 -13.05
N ARG A 58 -8.19 4.17 -12.78
CA ARG A 58 -8.58 3.23 -13.85
C ARG A 58 -9.63 3.81 -14.78
N LYS A 59 -10.54 4.62 -14.27
CA LYS A 59 -11.57 5.28 -15.08
C LYS A 59 -10.96 6.31 -16.02
N ASP A 60 -9.97 7.05 -15.55
CA ASP A 60 -9.37 8.15 -16.28
C ASP A 60 -7.97 8.43 -15.70
N HIS A 61 -6.94 8.44 -16.53
CA HIS A 61 -5.60 8.85 -16.15
C HIS A 61 -4.89 9.49 -17.34
N PRO A 62 -3.95 10.42 -17.11
CA PRO A 62 -3.21 11.06 -18.19
C PRO A 62 -2.44 10.03 -19.03
N PHE A 63 -2.43 10.22 -20.35
CA PHE A 63 -1.77 9.30 -21.27
C PHE A 63 -0.27 9.15 -20.94
N GLY A 64 0.20 7.91 -20.89
CA GLY A 64 1.60 7.57 -20.59
C GLY A 64 1.94 7.51 -19.10
N PHE A 65 1.07 7.97 -18.20
CA PHE A 65 1.25 7.81 -16.76
C PHE A 65 0.81 6.42 -16.32
N VAL A 66 1.61 5.80 -15.47
CA VAL A 66 1.31 4.51 -14.86
C VAL A 66 1.27 4.70 -13.36
N ALA A 67 0.28 4.10 -12.69
CA ALA A 67 0.21 4.01 -11.23
C ALA A 67 -0.50 2.71 -10.86
N VAL A 68 0.23 1.77 -10.29
CA VAL A 68 -0.28 0.43 -9.95
C VAL A 68 0.15 0.04 -8.54
N PRO A 69 -0.74 -0.50 -7.70
CA PRO A 69 -0.35 -1.07 -6.42
C PRO A 69 0.55 -2.28 -6.61
N THR A 70 1.54 -2.41 -5.74
CA THR A 70 2.46 -3.54 -5.72
C THR A 70 1.78 -4.83 -5.27
N LYS A 71 2.36 -5.98 -5.66
CA LYS A 71 1.93 -7.28 -5.20
C LYS A 71 2.89 -7.76 -4.12
N ASN A 72 2.36 -8.21 -3.01
CA ASN A 72 3.14 -8.87 -1.98
C ASN A 72 3.54 -10.29 -2.46
N PRO A 73 4.59 -10.89 -1.87
CA PRO A 73 5.04 -12.25 -2.21
C PRO A 73 3.98 -13.33 -1.98
N ASP A 74 3.03 -13.08 -1.07
CA ASP A 74 1.88 -13.93 -0.77
C ASP A 74 0.75 -13.88 -1.84
N GLY A 75 0.94 -13.08 -2.90
CA GLY A 75 -0.05 -12.89 -3.97
C GLY A 75 -1.12 -11.83 -3.66
N THR A 76 -1.11 -11.25 -2.45
CA THR A 76 -2.03 -10.17 -2.08
C THR A 76 -1.61 -8.83 -2.69
N MET A 77 -2.56 -7.90 -2.87
CA MET A 77 -2.25 -6.56 -3.37
C MET A 77 -1.97 -5.61 -2.20
N ASN A 78 -0.79 -4.99 -2.22
CA ASN A 78 -0.43 -3.97 -1.25
C ASN A 78 -0.88 -2.59 -1.76
N LEU A 79 -2.02 -2.13 -1.27
CA LEU A 79 -2.53 -0.79 -1.59
C LEU A 79 -1.70 0.32 -0.95
N MET A 80 -0.85 0.04 0.05
CA MET A 80 -0.01 1.05 0.69
C MET A 80 1.28 1.35 -0.08
N ASN A 81 1.59 0.57 -1.12
CA ASN A 81 2.80 0.78 -1.90
C ASN A 81 2.50 0.66 -3.39
N TRP A 82 2.74 1.74 -4.14
CA TRP A 82 2.42 1.83 -5.55
C TRP A 82 3.68 2.04 -6.37
N GLU A 83 3.72 1.36 -7.52
CA GLU A 83 4.68 1.61 -8.57
C GLU A 83 4.05 2.52 -9.61
N CYS A 84 4.66 3.68 -9.78
CA CYS A 84 4.25 4.70 -10.72
C CYS A 84 5.33 4.87 -11.79
N ALA A 85 4.92 5.34 -12.97
CA ALA A 85 5.82 5.78 -14.02
C ALA A 85 5.33 7.10 -14.60
N ILE A 86 6.22 8.07 -14.68
CA ILE A 86 5.94 9.43 -15.15
C ILE A 86 6.64 9.59 -16.50
N PRO A 87 5.90 9.86 -17.59
CA PRO A 87 6.49 10.18 -18.88
C PRO A 87 7.05 11.60 -18.85
N GLY A 88 8.20 11.79 -19.48
CA GLY A 88 8.78 13.11 -19.64
C GLY A 88 7.92 14.02 -20.51
N LYS A 89 7.80 15.28 -20.12
CA LYS A 89 7.04 16.31 -20.82
C LYS A 89 7.70 16.66 -22.16
N LYS A 90 6.89 16.87 -23.19
CA LYS A 90 7.38 17.38 -24.48
C LYS A 90 7.99 18.78 -24.34
N GLY A 91 9.10 19.02 -25.03
CA GLY A 91 9.83 20.28 -25.00
C GLY A 91 10.74 20.46 -23.76
N THR A 92 10.95 19.40 -22.97
CA THR A 92 11.94 19.39 -21.88
C THR A 92 13.06 18.39 -22.22
N PRO A 93 14.25 18.46 -21.59
CA PRO A 93 15.29 17.44 -21.78
C PRO A 93 14.88 16.03 -21.31
N TRP A 94 13.72 15.91 -20.67
CA TRP A 94 13.15 14.64 -20.21
C TRP A 94 12.24 13.99 -21.25
N GLU A 95 11.92 14.68 -22.35
CA GLU A 95 11.05 14.18 -23.43
C GLU A 95 11.49 12.79 -23.91
N GLY A 96 10.53 11.87 -24.02
CA GLY A 96 10.78 10.48 -24.41
C GLY A 96 11.27 9.57 -23.26
N GLY A 97 11.60 10.13 -22.10
CA GLY A 97 11.93 9.37 -20.90
C GLY A 97 10.68 8.82 -20.18
N LEU A 98 10.85 7.70 -19.47
CA LEU A 98 9.84 7.13 -18.57
C LEU A 98 10.46 6.89 -17.20
N PHE A 99 10.11 7.73 -16.23
CA PHE A 99 10.73 7.75 -14.90
C PHE A 99 9.90 6.97 -13.90
N LYS A 100 10.47 5.89 -13.38
CA LYS A 100 9.81 5.04 -12.39
C LYS A 100 9.92 5.64 -11.00
N LEU A 101 8.80 5.64 -10.29
CA LEU A 101 8.65 6.22 -8.97
C LEU A 101 7.85 5.27 -8.08
N ARG A 102 8.32 5.03 -6.88
CA ARG A 102 7.60 4.32 -5.83
C ARG A 102 6.87 5.33 -4.94
N MET A 103 5.59 5.08 -4.69
CA MET A 103 4.74 5.88 -3.81
C MET A 103 4.34 5.04 -2.60
N LEU A 104 4.78 5.48 -1.43
CA LEU A 104 4.62 4.80 -0.14
C LEU A 104 3.60 5.57 0.69
N PHE A 105 2.47 4.93 0.98
CA PHE A 105 1.41 5.45 1.84
C PHE A 105 1.61 4.96 3.27
N LYS A 106 1.23 5.80 4.23
CA LYS A 106 1.17 5.42 5.66
C LYS A 106 -0.27 5.06 6.04
N ASP A 107 -0.43 4.39 7.18
CA ASP A 107 -1.73 4.08 7.77
C ASP A 107 -2.57 5.30 8.11
N ASP A 108 -1.95 6.47 8.25
CA ASP A 108 -2.60 7.76 8.48
C ASP A 108 -2.94 8.51 7.19
N TYR A 109 -2.93 7.84 6.03
CA TYR A 109 -3.44 8.42 4.78
C TYR A 109 -4.98 8.52 4.83
N PRO A 110 -5.61 9.62 4.37
CA PRO A 110 -5.06 10.77 3.65
C PRO A 110 -4.64 11.97 4.52
N SER A 111 -4.63 11.84 5.85
CA SER A 111 -4.17 12.91 6.76
C SER A 111 -2.71 13.25 6.47
N SER A 112 -1.86 12.22 6.37
CA SER A 112 -0.45 12.36 6.00
C SER A 112 -0.21 12.15 4.49
N PRO A 113 0.75 12.88 3.88
CA PRO A 113 1.09 12.74 2.48
C PRO A 113 1.81 11.41 2.18
N PRO A 114 1.66 10.86 0.96
CA PRO A 114 2.49 9.74 0.52
C PRO A 114 3.93 10.18 0.31
N LYS A 115 4.88 9.29 0.61
CA LYS A 115 6.29 9.47 0.29
C LYS A 115 6.57 8.96 -1.12
N CYS A 116 7.06 9.85 -1.98
CA CYS A 116 7.40 9.54 -3.37
C CYS A 116 8.92 9.41 -3.53
N LYS A 117 9.38 8.35 -4.18
CA LYS A 117 10.81 8.07 -4.40
C LYS A 117 11.08 7.57 -5.82
N PHE A 118 11.95 8.23 -6.57
CA PHE A 118 12.40 7.74 -7.86
C PHE A 118 13.34 6.53 -7.72
N GLU A 119 13.10 5.51 -8.54
CA GLU A 119 13.93 4.30 -8.60
C GLU A 119 14.22 3.94 -10.06
N PRO A 120 15.44 4.19 -10.58
CA PRO A 120 16.60 4.76 -9.89
C PRO A 120 16.44 6.25 -9.55
N PRO A 121 17.25 6.81 -8.62
CA PRO A 121 17.22 8.23 -8.29
C PRO A 121 17.42 9.12 -9.53
N LEU A 122 16.56 10.12 -9.67
CA LEU A 122 16.62 11.09 -10.76
C LEU A 122 17.49 12.28 -10.36
N PHE A 123 18.37 12.74 -11.25
CA PHE A 123 19.12 13.97 -11.01
C PHE A 123 18.27 15.20 -11.29
N HIS A 124 17.60 15.73 -10.26
CA HIS A 124 16.72 16.89 -10.39
C HIS A 124 16.78 17.73 -9.11
N PRO A 125 16.71 19.08 -9.17
CA PRO A 125 16.82 19.94 -7.98
C PRO A 125 15.82 19.61 -6.86
N ASN A 126 14.65 19.09 -7.23
CA ASN A 126 13.59 18.68 -6.30
C ASN A 126 13.64 17.18 -5.93
N VAL A 127 14.74 16.49 -6.22
CA VAL A 127 14.93 15.07 -5.91
C VAL A 127 16.23 14.92 -5.11
N TYR A 128 16.10 14.40 -3.89
CA TYR A 128 17.25 14.10 -3.05
C TYR A 128 18.12 13.00 -3.69
N PRO A 129 19.42 12.90 -3.33
CA PRO A 129 20.28 11.79 -3.78
C PRO A 129 19.74 10.40 -3.41
N SER A 130 18.92 10.32 -2.36
CA SER A 130 18.18 9.11 -1.98
C SER A 130 17.09 8.71 -2.98
N GLY A 131 16.72 9.59 -3.92
CA GLY A 131 15.58 9.47 -4.83
C GLY A 131 14.28 10.07 -4.28
N THR A 132 14.24 10.51 -3.02
CA THR A 132 13.03 11.09 -2.42
C THR A 132 12.67 12.41 -3.09
N VAL A 133 11.40 12.57 -3.48
CA VAL A 133 10.89 13.77 -4.13
C VAL A 133 10.49 14.80 -3.08
N CYS A 134 10.98 16.03 -3.24
CA CYS A 134 10.66 17.18 -2.41
C CYS A 134 9.72 18.11 -3.17
N LEU A 135 8.42 17.98 -2.92
CA LEU A 135 7.41 18.90 -3.46
C LEU A 135 6.60 19.46 -2.29
N SER A 136 6.24 20.74 -2.34
CA SER A 136 5.46 21.38 -1.26
C SER A 136 4.11 20.71 -1.02
N ILE A 137 3.52 20.10 -2.07
CA ILE A 137 2.29 19.31 -1.97
C ILE A 137 2.49 17.95 -1.27
N LEU A 138 3.73 17.47 -1.13
CA LEU A 138 4.06 16.23 -0.42
C LEU A 138 4.56 16.51 1.01
N GLU A 139 4.56 17.78 1.42
CA GLU A 139 4.90 18.21 2.78
C GLU A 139 3.62 18.52 3.55
N GLU A 140 3.47 17.88 4.72
CA GLU A 140 2.30 17.97 5.59
C GLU A 140 2.02 19.41 6.05
N ASP A 141 3.08 20.17 6.33
CA ASP A 141 3.01 21.54 6.88
C ASP A 141 2.93 22.65 5.81
N LYS A 142 2.87 22.28 4.52
CA LYS A 142 2.80 23.24 3.41
C LYS A 142 1.48 23.16 2.67
N ASP A 143 1.47 22.52 1.51
CA ASP A 143 0.35 22.53 0.58
C ASP A 143 -0.40 21.20 0.53
N TRP A 144 -0.01 20.21 1.35
CA TRP A 144 -0.72 18.95 1.41
C TRP A 144 -2.17 19.16 1.86
N ARG A 145 -3.10 18.57 1.11
CA ARG A 145 -4.50 18.50 1.51
C ARG A 145 -4.96 17.05 1.32
N PRO A 146 -5.72 16.48 2.27
CA PRO A 146 -6.28 15.13 2.12
C PRO A 146 -7.16 14.95 0.87
N ALA A 147 -7.64 16.06 0.28
CA ALA A 147 -8.41 16.07 -0.97
C ALA A 147 -7.55 15.94 -2.24
N ILE A 148 -6.21 16.02 -2.13
CA ILE A 148 -5.30 15.82 -3.27
C ILE A 148 -5.37 14.35 -3.69
N THR A 149 -5.57 14.13 -4.99
CA THR A 149 -5.71 12.80 -5.59
C THR A 149 -4.40 12.33 -6.21
N ILE A 150 -4.28 11.03 -6.48
CA ILE A 150 -3.09 10.44 -7.13
C ILE A 150 -2.89 10.98 -8.56
N LYS A 151 -3.92 11.61 -9.14
CA LYS A 151 -3.86 12.31 -10.43
C LYS A 151 -3.17 13.67 -10.39
N GLN A 152 -2.99 14.26 -9.22
CA GLN A 152 -2.49 15.62 -9.07
C GLN A 152 -0.99 15.78 -8.72
N PRO A 153 -0.05 14.81 -8.92
CA PRO A 153 1.34 15.20 -8.93
C PRO A 153 1.54 16.12 -10.13
N LYS A 154 1.39 17.43 -9.87
CA LYS A 154 1.61 18.50 -10.84
C LYS A 154 2.94 18.19 -11.51
N GLN A 155 2.89 18.16 -12.82
CA GLN A 155 4.03 17.98 -13.69
C GLN A 155 5.03 19.09 -13.41
N SER A 156 5.90 18.87 -12.41
CA SER A 156 6.84 19.86 -11.87
C SER A 156 8.08 19.97 -12.75
N GLY A 157 7.86 19.94 -14.08
CA GLY A 157 8.91 20.10 -15.09
C GLY A 157 9.60 18.82 -15.54
N ILE A 158 9.13 17.64 -15.09
CA ILE A 158 9.55 16.33 -15.61
C ILE A 158 8.62 15.93 -16.75
#